data_AF-A0A3D3PJR6-F1
#
_entry.id   AF-A0A3D3PJR6-F1
#
_cell.length_a   1.000
_cell.length_b   1.000
_cell.length_c   1.000
_cell.angle_alpha   90.00
_cell.angle_beta   90.00
_cell.angle_gamma   90.00
#
_symmetry.space_group_name_H-M   'P 1'
#
loop_
_entity.id
_entity.type
_entity.pdbx_description
1 polymer ?
#
loop_
_entity_poly.entity_id
_entity_poly.type
_entity_poly.pdbx_seq_one_letter_code
_entity_poly.pdbx_strand_id
1 'polypeptide(L)'
;MNHIEAFNRTLFLQINGGDGTPAWLIQVAIGIANDLIYLIPPLLLGMWLWGDSARRSQAIKACLVTLMALGANQVIGLVWQHPRPFMIGLGHAWISHAADSSFPSDHVTVFASIGLTLLFGGARRLAIAVLTS
;
A
#
# COMPACT_ATOMS: atom_id res chain seq x y z
N MET A 1 16.38 -7.15 20.81
CA MET A 1 15.81 -6.75 19.50
C MET A 1 16.83 -7.09 18.43
N ASN A 2 16.44 -7.74 17.31
CA ASN A 2 17.41 -8.06 16.26
C ASN A 2 17.84 -6.75 15.53
N HIS A 3 18.98 -6.77 14.84
CA HIS A 3 19.53 -5.57 14.20
C HIS A 3 18.62 -4.98 13.12
N ILE A 4 17.88 -5.84 12.40
CA ILE A 4 16.93 -5.43 11.35
C ILE A 4 15.77 -4.65 11.96
N GLU A 5 15.20 -5.13 13.05
CA GLU A 5 14.09 -4.50 13.74
C GLU A 5 14.52 -3.19 14.41
N ALA A 6 15.75 -3.13 14.92
CA ALA A 6 16.32 -1.87 15.40
C ALA A 6 16.39 -0.83 14.28
N PHE A 7 16.91 -1.21 13.12
CA PHE A 7 16.98 -0.35 11.95
C PHE A 7 15.59 0.09 11.47
N ASN A 8 14.64 -0.84 11.38
CA ASN A 8 13.24 -0.58 11.02
C ASN A 8 12.61 0.49 11.92
N ARG A 9 12.75 0.36 13.25
CA ARG A 9 12.22 1.34 14.21
C ARG A 9 12.91 2.68 14.13
N THR A 10 14.23 2.71 13.96
CA THR A 10 14.98 3.96 13.78
C THR A 10 14.50 4.70 12.53
N LEU A 11 14.36 4.00 11.41
CA LEU A 11 13.87 4.59 10.17
C LEU A 11 12.42 5.09 10.32
N PHE A 12 11.55 4.30 10.96
CA PHE A 12 10.17 4.71 11.25
C PHE A 12 10.14 6.03 12.03
N LEU A 13 10.90 6.14 13.12
CA LEU A 13 10.94 7.36 13.94
C LEU A 13 11.49 8.58 13.18
N GLN A 14 12.37 8.38 12.20
CA GLN A 14 12.87 9.47 11.35
C GLN A 14 11.79 10.04 10.41
N ILE A 15 10.80 9.24 10.01
CA ILE A 15 9.78 9.63 9.02
C ILE A 15 8.38 9.82 9.61
N ASN A 16 8.11 9.34 10.83
CA ASN A 16 6.78 9.29 11.42
C ASN A 16 6.17 10.68 11.72
N GLY A 17 6.99 11.73 11.77
CA GLY A 17 6.56 13.08 12.14
C GLY A 17 6.29 13.20 13.63
N GLY A 18 6.77 14.28 14.25
CA GLY A 18 6.63 14.53 15.69
C GLY A 18 5.76 15.76 15.98
N ASP A 19 5.76 16.22 17.23
CA ASP A 19 4.92 17.36 17.67
C ASP A 19 5.22 18.67 16.92
N GLY A 20 6.42 18.81 16.35
CA GLY A 20 6.82 19.97 15.55
C GLY A 20 6.50 19.85 14.05
N THR A 21 5.92 18.73 13.60
CA THR A 21 5.62 18.55 12.17
C THR A 21 4.43 19.43 11.77
N PRO A 22 4.53 20.23 10.69
CA PRO A 22 3.44 21.11 10.29
C PRO A 22 2.15 20.33 10.02
N ALA A 23 1.03 20.81 10.57
CA ALA A 23 -0.26 20.13 10.46
C ALA A 23 -0.67 19.87 9.00
N TRP A 24 -0.41 20.82 8.09
CA TRP A 24 -0.71 20.64 6.67
C TRP A 24 0.04 19.46 6.04
N LEU A 25 1.28 19.19 6.47
CA LEU A 25 2.09 18.09 5.95
C LEU A 25 1.55 16.75 6.44
N ILE A 26 1.15 16.67 7.72
CA ILE A 26 0.47 15.49 8.26
C ILE A 26 -0.85 15.25 7.51
N GLN A 27 -1.66 16.29 7.28
CA GLN A 27 -2.93 16.15 6.54
C GLN A 27 -2.72 15.69 5.10
N VAL A 28 -1.71 16.20 4.39
CA VAL A 28 -1.34 15.71 3.06
C VAL A 28 -0.92 14.24 3.11
N ALA A 29 -0.08 13.85 4.07
CA ALA A 29 0.34 12.46 4.22
C ALA A 29 -0.84 11.52 4.53
N ILE A 30 -1.78 11.95 5.37
CA ILE A 30 -3.02 11.21 5.68
C ILE A 30 -3.89 11.07 4.43
N GLY A 31 -4.09 12.16 3.68
CA GLY A 31 -4.86 12.13 2.43
C GLY A 31 -4.22 11.20 1.39
N ILE A 32 -2.90 11.24 1.24
CA ILE A 32 -2.18 10.30 0.36
C ILE A 32 -2.42 8.85 0.81
N ALA A 33 -2.24 8.57 2.11
CA ALA A 33 -2.35 7.22 2.64
C ALA A 33 -3.77 6.63 2.55
N ASN A 34 -4.80 7.44 2.78
CA ASN A 34 -6.19 6.97 2.82
C ASN A 34 -6.93 7.10 1.49
N ASP A 35 -6.64 8.14 0.69
CA ASP A 35 -7.52 8.50 -0.43
C ASP A 35 -7.07 7.93 -1.77
N LEU A 36 -5.76 7.76 -2.01
CA LEU A 36 -5.24 7.30 -3.31
C LEU A 36 -5.68 5.88 -3.66
N ILE A 37 -5.91 5.03 -2.66
CA ILE A 37 -6.40 3.67 -2.89
C ILE A 37 -7.77 3.65 -3.58
N TYR A 38 -8.60 4.68 -3.37
CA TYR A 38 -9.91 4.79 -4.05
C TYR A 38 -9.78 5.09 -5.55
N LEU A 39 -8.60 5.45 -6.06
CA LEU A 39 -8.35 5.62 -7.48
C LEU A 39 -8.17 4.27 -8.21
N ILE A 40 -7.90 3.19 -7.47
CA ILE A 40 -7.65 1.86 -8.04
C ILE A 40 -8.90 1.25 -8.70
N PRO A 41 -10.08 1.17 -8.04
CA PRO A 41 -11.28 0.64 -8.68
C PRO A 41 -11.69 1.38 -9.97
N PRO A 42 -11.80 2.73 -10.02
CA PRO A 42 -12.16 3.42 -11.25
C PRO A 42 -11.10 3.28 -12.34
N LEU A 43 -9.80 3.17 -12.00
CA LEU A 43 -8.75 2.86 -12.98
C LEU A 43 -9.00 1.51 -13.66
N LEU A 44 -9.19 0.44 -12.88
CA LEU A 44 -9.41 -0.90 -13.42
C LEU A 44 -10.72 -1.01 -14.20
N LEU A 45 -11.80 -0.40 -13.68
CA LEU A 45 -13.09 -0.31 -14.40
C LEU A 45 -12.95 0.49 -15.69
N GLY A 46 -12.20 1.59 -15.67
CA GLY A 46 -11.89 2.41 -16.82
C GLY A 46 -11.20 1.61 -17.92
N MET A 47 -10.16 0.86 -17.54
CA MET A 47 -9.43 -0.04 -18.44
C MET A 47 -10.31 -1.17 -19.00
N TRP A 48 -11.24 -1.69 -18.19
CA TRP A 48 -12.10 -2.80 -18.59
C TRP A 48 -13.27 -2.39 -19.49
N LEU A 49 -13.94 -1.28 -19.19
CA LEU A 49 -15.10 -0.82 -19.97
C LEU A 49 -14.67 -0.18 -21.29
N TRP A 50 -13.68 0.72 -21.27
CA TRP A 50 -13.30 1.54 -22.43
C TRP A 50 -11.97 1.16 -23.07
N GLY A 51 -11.23 0.19 -22.52
CA GLY A 51 -9.98 -0.29 -23.11
C GLY A 51 -10.17 -1.24 -24.29
N ASP A 52 -9.11 -1.38 -25.11
CA ASP A 52 -8.98 -2.44 -26.10
C ASP A 52 -8.84 -3.83 -25.43
N SER A 53 -8.80 -4.89 -26.24
CA SER A 53 -8.69 -6.27 -25.73
C SER A 53 -7.48 -6.47 -24.79
N ALA A 54 -6.35 -5.80 -25.08
CA ALA A 54 -5.14 -5.89 -24.26
C ALA A 54 -5.34 -5.23 -22.89
N ARG A 55 -5.88 -4.00 -22.85
CA ARG A 55 -6.17 -3.27 -21.60
C ARG A 55 -7.23 -3.98 -20.76
N ARG A 56 -8.25 -4.54 -21.40
CA ARG A 56 -9.27 -5.36 -20.71
C ARG A 56 -8.65 -6.58 -20.05
N SER A 57 -7.79 -7.30 -20.77
CA SER A 57 -7.06 -8.45 -20.22
C SER A 57 -6.14 -8.03 -19.06
N GLN A 58 -5.46 -6.90 -19.16
CA GLN A 58 -4.62 -6.37 -18.07
C GLN A 58 -5.43 -6.00 -16.83
N ALA A 59 -6.59 -5.38 -16.97
CA ALA A 59 -7.45 -5.03 -15.83
C ALA A 59 -7.87 -6.29 -15.04
N ILE A 60 -8.27 -7.35 -15.75
CA ILE A 60 -8.63 -8.63 -15.15
C ILE A 60 -7.43 -9.27 -14.48
N LYS A 61 -6.27 -9.32 -15.16
CA LYS A 61 -5.03 -9.87 -14.60
C LYS A 61 -4.62 -9.12 -13.33
N ALA A 62 -4.65 -7.79 -13.35
CA ALA A 62 -4.28 -6.97 -12.19
C ALA A 62 -5.21 -7.25 -11.01
N CYS A 63 -6.53 -7.33 -11.25
CA CYS A 63 -7.48 -7.71 -10.23
C CYS A 63 -7.19 -9.11 -9.63
N LEU A 64 -6.98 -10.13 -10.47
CA LEU A 64 -6.67 -11.48 -10.02
C LEU A 64 -5.36 -11.56 -9.24
N VAL A 65 -4.29 -10.92 -9.73
CA VAL A 65 -2.99 -10.86 -9.06
C VAL A 65 -3.12 -10.18 -7.70
N THR A 66 -3.82 -9.05 -7.63
CA THR A 66 -4.05 -8.35 -6.35
C THR A 66 -4.86 -9.19 -5.37
N LEU A 67 -5.90 -9.89 -5.81
CA LEU A 67 -6.67 -10.78 -4.93
C LEU A 67 -5.80 -11.92 -4.38
N MET A 68 -4.98 -12.54 -5.23
CA MET A 68 -4.04 -13.58 -4.78
C MET A 68 -2.98 -13.02 -3.82
N ALA A 69 -2.44 -11.84 -4.11
CA ALA A 69 -1.44 -11.19 -3.27
C ALA A 69 -2.01 -10.79 -1.91
N LEU A 70 -3.22 -10.22 -1.85
CA LEU A 70 -3.91 -9.94 -0.59
C LEU A 70 -4.25 -11.23 0.17
N GLY A 71 -4.68 -12.29 -0.52
CA GLY A 71 -4.90 -13.59 0.11
C GLY A 71 -3.63 -14.12 0.78
N ALA A 72 -2.49 -14.05 0.08
CA ALA A 72 -1.19 -14.38 0.66
C ALA A 72 -0.81 -13.43 1.81
N ASN A 73 -1.10 -12.13 1.69
CA ASN A 73 -0.87 -11.13 2.73
C ASN A 73 -1.56 -11.52 4.03
N GLN A 74 -2.84 -11.88 3.95
CA GLN A 74 -3.64 -12.32 5.11
C GLN A 74 -3.08 -13.59 5.73
N VAL A 75 -2.69 -14.58 4.92
CA VAL A 75 -2.08 -15.82 5.44
C VAL A 75 -0.78 -15.52 6.17
N ILE A 76 0.09 -14.66 5.61
CA ILE A 76 1.34 -14.26 6.26
C ILE A 76 1.05 -13.55 7.57
N GLY A 77 0.12 -12.59 7.58
CA GLY A 77 -0.26 -11.88 8.81
C GLY A 77 -0.77 -12.82 9.90
N LEU A 78 -1.55 -13.85 9.55
CA LEU A 78 -2.05 -14.84 10.51
C LEU A 78 -0.94 -15.70 11.13
N VAL A 79 0.06 -16.13 10.34
CA VAL A 79 1.16 -16.98 10.83
C VAL A 79 2.30 -16.18 11.45
N TRP A 80 2.47 -14.92 11.04
CA TRP A 80 3.50 -13.99 11.50
C TRP A 80 2.84 -12.67 11.87
N GLN A 81 2.35 -12.60 13.11
CA GLN A 81 1.83 -11.36 13.67
C GLN A 81 3.00 -10.42 13.99
N HIS A 82 3.12 -9.35 13.22
CA HIS A 82 4.08 -8.28 13.49
C HIS A 82 3.33 -7.06 14.05
N PRO A 83 3.62 -6.58 15.27
CA PRO A 83 2.87 -5.48 15.86
C PRO A 83 3.07 -4.18 15.07
N ARG A 84 1.99 -3.41 14.91
CA ARG A 84 2.06 -2.04 14.39
C ARG A 84 2.78 -1.12 15.39
N PRO A 85 3.41 -0.03 14.93
CA PRO A 85 4.11 0.91 15.80
C PRO A 85 3.27 1.40 16.99
N PHE A 86 2.00 1.76 16.76
CA PHE A 86 1.13 2.24 17.83
C PHE A 86 0.84 1.17 18.92
N MET A 87 0.83 -0.13 18.56
CA MET A 87 0.55 -1.22 19.51
C MET A 87 1.64 -1.36 20.57
N ILE A 88 2.84 -0.88 20.27
CA ILE A 88 4.00 -0.89 21.16
C ILE A 88 4.37 0.52 21.65
N GLY A 89 3.52 1.52 21.43
CA GLY A 89 3.76 2.91 21.80
C GLY A 89 4.93 3.56 21.05
N LEU A 90 5.22 3.11 19.82
CA LEU A 90 6.30 3.65 19.00
C LEU A 90 5.77 4.77 18.08
N GLY A 91 6.22 6.00 18.34
CA GLY A 91 5.87 7.17 17.55
C GLY A 91 4.41 7.61 17.65
N HIS A 92 4.03 8.56 16.82
CA HIS A 92 2.69 9.12 16.71
C HIS A 92 1.78 8.27 15.81
N ALA A 93 0.59 7.98 16.31
CA ALA A 93 -0.48 7.30 15.56
C ALA A 93 -1.40 8.34 14.90
N TRP A 94 -0.94 8.96 13.82
CA TRP A 94 -1.69 10.00 13.09
C TRP A 94 -2.98 9.49 12.42
N ILE A 95 -3.07 8.18 12.17
CA ILE A 95 -4.25 7.53 11.56
C ILE A 95 -4.68 6.39 12.47
N SER A 96 -5.96 6.37 12.82
CA SER A 96 -6.56 5.26 13.58
C SER A 96 -6.56 3.99 12.74
N HIS A 97 -6.00 2.92 13.30
CA HIS A 97 -5.91 1.61 12.66
C HIS A 97 -6.38 0.53 13.63
N ALA A 98 -6.92 -0.57 13.09
CA ALA A 98 -7.17 -1.76 13.88
C ALA A 98 -5.86 -2.37 14.40
N ALA A 99 -5.93 -3.09 15.53
CA ALA A 99 -4.80 -3.79 16.12
C ALA A 99 -4.54 -5.14 15.40
N ASP A 100 -4.24 -5.06 14.11
CA ASP A 100 -3.86 -6.19 13.26
C ASP A 100 -2.35 -6.15 12.91
N SER A 101 -1.89 -7.14 12.14
CA SER A 101 -0.47 -7.22 11.74
C SER A 101 -0.07 -6.04 10.86
N SER A 102 1.12 -5.49 11.11
CA SER A 102 1.72 -4.46 10.28
C SER A 102 2.41 -5.02 9.03
N PHE A 103 2.63 -6.33 8.98
CA PHE A 103 3.38 -6.98 7.92
C PHE A 103 2.62 -8.18 7.33
N PRO A 104 2.61 -8.32 6.00
CA PRO A 104 2.93 -7.29 5.00
C PRO A 104 1.81 -6.22 4.89
N SER A 105 2.10 -5.09 4.25
CA SER A 105 1.15 -3.97 4.15
C SER A 105 0.10 -4.22 3.04
N ASP A 106 -1.18 -4.12 3.38
CA ASP A 106 -2.28 -4.25 2.40
C ASP A 106 -2.19 -3.21 1.28
N HIS A 107 -2.01 -1.94 1.65
CA HIS A 107 -1.98 -0.83 0.68
C HIS A 107 -0.83 -1.02 -0.31
N VAL A 108 0.38 -1.28 0.20
CA VAL A 108 1.56 -1.53 -0.65
C VAL A 108 1.34 -2.77 -1.51
N THR A 109 0.72 -3.82 -0.98
CA THR A 109 0.39 -5.04 -1.73
C THR A 109 -0.54 -4.74 -2.91
N VAL A 110 -1.56 -3.92 -2.73
CA VAL A 110 -2.48 -3.49 -3.80
C VAL A 110 -1.73 -2.71 -4.89
N PHE A 111 -1.03 -1.63 -4.51
CA PHE A 111 -0.33 -0.77 -5.47
C PHE A 111 0.78 -1.53 -6.21
N ALA A 112 1.57 -2.34 -5.51
CA ALA A 112 2.63 -3.13 -6.12
C ALA A 112 2.07 -4.18 -7.09
N SER A 113 1.03 -4.92 -6.68
CA SER A 113 0.43 -5.97 -7.53
C SER A 113 -0.14 -5.41 -8.83
N ILE A 114 -0.86 -4.30 -8.75
CA ILE A 114 -1.43 -3.63 -9.92
C ILE A 114 -0.33 -3.01 -10.76
N GLY A 115 0.55 -2.23 -10.13
CA GLY A 115 1.64 -1.53 -10.80
C GLY A 115 2.57 -2.47 -11.56
N LEU A 116 2.98 -3.57 -10.94
CA LEU A 116 3.81 -4.60 -11.59
C LEU A 116 3.05 -5.33 -12.71
N THR A 117 1.77 -5.64 -12.52
CA THR A 117 0.97 -6.27 -13.59
C THR A 117 0.86 -5.36 -14.81
N LEU A 118 0.63 -4.05 -14.59
CA LEU A 118 0.59 -3.06 -15.67
C LEU A 118 1.98 -2.88 -16.32
N LEU A 119 3.05 -2.89 -15.52
CA LEU A 119 4.43 -2.75 -16.01
C LEU A 119 4.78 -3.90 -16.96
N PHE A 120 4.57 -5.14 -16.52
CA PHE A 120 4.85 -6.33 -17.32
C PHE A 120 3.86 -6.52 -18.47
N GLY A 121 2.68 -5.92 -18.39
CA GLY A 121 1.73 -5.82 -19.49
C GLY A 121 2.14 -4.80 -20.57
N GLY A 122 3.11 -3.91 -20.31
CA GLY A 122 3.53 -2.85 -21.23
C GLY A 122 2.80 -1.51 -21.04
N ALA A 123 1.91 -1.38 -20.06
CA ALA A 123 1.22 -0.13 -19.71
C ALA A 123 2.09 0.78 -18.82
N ARG A 124 3.32 1.06 -19.26
CA ARG A 124 4.39 1.66 -18.43
C ARG A 124 4.02 2.98 -17.76
N ARG A 125 3.25 3.85 -18.43
CA ARG A 125 2.81 5.14 -17.84
C ARG A 125 1.87 4.94 -16.66
N LEU A 126 0.89 4.05 -16.80
CA LEU A 126 -0.06 3.72 -15.73
C LEU A 126 0.65 2.97 -14.60
N ALA A 127 1.56 2.06 -14.95
CA ALA A 127 2.37 1.35 -13.98
C ALA A 127 3.19 2.29 -13.10
N ILE A 128 3.89 3.26 -13.69
CA ILE A 128 4.67 4.25 -12.93
C ILE A 128 3.74 5.06 -12.03
N ALA A 129 2.63 5.58 -12.56
CA ALA A 129 1.68 6.36 -11.76
C ALA A 129 1.19 5.57 -10.53
N VAL A 130 0.83 4.29 -10.71
CA VAL A 130 0.36 3.43 -9.62
C VAL A 130 1.47 3.09 -8.62
N LEU A 131 2.71 2.84 -9.08
CA LEU A 131 3.84 2.48 -8.21
C LEU A 131 4.40 3.66 -7.40
N THR A 132 4.13 4.89 -7.84
CA THR A 132 4.54 6.12 -7.13
C THR A 132 3.39 6.76 -6.33
N SER A 133 2.21 6.15 -6.34
CA SER A 133 1.05 6.57 -5.56
C SER A 133 1.18 6.16 -4.10
#